data_AF-A0A9X3T1B4-F1
#
_entry.id   AF-A0A9X3T1B4-F1
#
_cell.length_a   1.000
_cell.length_b   1.000
_cell.length_c   1.000
_cell.angle_alpha   90.00
_cell.angle_beta   90.00
_cell.angle_gamma   90.00
#
_symmetry.space_group_name_H-M   'P 1'
#
loop_
_entity.id
_entity.type
_entity.pdbx_description
1 polymer ?
#
loop_
_entity_poly.entity_id
_entity_poly.type
_entity_poly.pdbx_seq_one_letter_code
_entity_poly.pdbx_strand_id
1 'polypeptide(L)'
;MKCGERGFKTKTGQPCKFNISDAANGCKYHLLGPKGRSLLASKGPAARRLRRLLPANYEVPAFDNRESVQRFAQDLARKVLTTPCDPRRIDTALRAAGVALSALAAATQEKLVDALLCIEHGGAAVLLLTRLQDGLKQGTRRPLPGRVVTIPQGEAS
;
A
#
# COMPACT_ATOMS: atom_id res chain seq x y z
N MET A 1 -2.85 29.74 -12.99
CA MET A 1 -4.03 29.73 -13.88
C MET A 1 -5.33 29.89 -13.09
N LYS A 2 -6.42 30.34 -13.71
CA LYS A 2 -7.75 30.41 -13.08
C LYS A 2 -8.61 29.21 -13.49
N CYS A 3 -9.44 28.72 -12.57
CA CYS A 3 -10.35 27.60 -12.82
C CYS A 3 -11.34 27.88 -13.96
N GLY A 4 -11.78 29.13 -14.10
CA GLY A 4 -12.69 29.56 -15.17
C GLY A 4 -12.07 29.48 -16.57
N GLU A 5 -10.74 29.58 -16.69
CA GLU A 5 -10.02 29.42 -17.96
C GLU A 5 -10.14 27.98 -18.50
N ARG A 6 -10.44 27.00 -17.63
CA ARG A 6 -10.74 25.60 -18.00
C ARG A 6 -12.23 25.31 -18.23
N GLY A 7 -13.06 26.35 -18.33
CA GLY A 7 -14.49 26.22 -18.63
C GLY A 7 -15.40 26.01 -17.40
N PHE A 8 -14.87 26.01 -16.18
CA PHE A 8 -15.69 25.87 -14.97
C PHE A 8 -16.39 27.18 -14.60
N LYS A 9 -17.71 27.10 -14.42
CA LYS A 9 -18.58 28.24 -14.07
C LYS A 9 -19.13 28.12 -12.64
N THR A 10 -19.38 29.24 -11.99
CA THR A 10 -20.08 29.29 -10.69
C THR A 10 -21.55 28.93 -10.87
N LYS A 11 -22.28 28.77 -9.76
CA LYS A 11 -23.74 28.58 -9.78
C LYS A 11 -24.49 29.74 -10.49
N THR A 12 -23.88 30.92 -10.54
CA THR A 12 -24.40 32.12 -11.20
C THR A 12 -23.99 32.22 -12.67
N GLY A 13 -23.35 31.20 -13.24
CA GLY A 13 -22.93 31.18 -14.65
C GLY A 13 -21.65 31.97 -14.96
N GLN A 14 -21.07 32.69 -14.00
CA GLN A 14 -19.82 33.43 -14.19
C GLN A 14 -18.59 32.48 -14.16
N PRO A 15 -17.49 32.81 -14.85
CA PRO A 15 -16.27 32.01 -14.81
C PRO A 15 -15.68 31.94 -13.40
N CYS A 16 -15.21 30.75 -13.01
CA CYS A 16 -14.66 30.52 -11.68
C CYS A 16 -13.32 31.26 -11.47
N LYS A 17 -13.23 32.10 -10.44
CA LYS A 17 -12.04 32.94 -10.17
C LYS A 17 -10.97 32.28 -9.27
N PHE A 18 -11.15 31.01 -8.89
CA PHE A 18 -10.19 30.30 -8.03
C PHE A 18 -8.87 30.04 -8.76
N ASN A 19 -7.75 30.30 -8.06
CA ASN A 19 -6.42 29.95 -8.55
C ASN A 19 -6.22 28.43 -8.51
N ILE A 20 -5.73 27.88 -9.61
CA ILE A 20 -5.35 26.47 -9.74
C ILE A 20 -3.94 26.39 -10.36
N SER A 21 -3.24 25.30 -10.07
CA SER A 21 -1.97 24.98 -10.72
C SER A 21 -2.20 24.51 -12.16
N ASP A 22 -1.17 24.59 -12.99
CA ASP A 22 -1.27 24.25 -14.42
C ASP A 22 -1.52 22.77 -14.66
N ALA A 23 -1.20 21.90 -13.70
CA ALA A 23 -1.51 20.47 -13.75
C ALA A 23 -2.93 20.12 -13.24
N ALA A 24 -3.64 21.06 -12.59
CA ALA A 24 -4.92 20.75 -11.95
C ALA A 24 -6.09 20.86 -12.93
N ASN A 25 -6.96 19.84 -12.96
CA ASN A 25 -8.13 19.81 -13.83
C ASN A 25 -9.21 20.84 -13.47
N GLY A 26 -9.22 21.35 -12.24
CA GLY A 26 -10.25 22.27 -11.75
C GLY A 26 -10.07 22.58 -10.26
N CYS A 27 -10.88 23.49 -9.72
CA CYS A 27 -10.77 23.87 -8.31
C CYS A 27 -11.50 22.89 -7.38
N LYS A 28 -11.18 22.97 -6.08
CA LYS A 28 -11.82 22.13 -5.04
C LYS A 28 -13.34 22.26 -4.96
N TYR A 29 -13.95 23.33 -5.48
CA TYR A 29 -15.41 23.50 -5.45
C TYR A 29 -16.12 22.83 -6.63
N HIS A 30 -15.37 22.51 -7.69
CA HIS A 30 -15.91 21.87 -8.88
C HIS A 30 -15.55 20.39 -8.97
N LEU A 31 -14.39 19.99 -8.46
CA LEU A 31 -13.94 18.60 -8.51
C LEU A 31 -14.31 17.80 -7.25
N LEU A 32 -14.39 18.44 -6.09
CA LEU A 32 -14.64 17.74 -4.83
C LEU A 32 -16.07 18.00 -4.35
N GLY A 33 -16.80 16.92 -4.07
CA GLY A 33 -18.09 16.98 -3.38
C GLY A 33 -17.98 17.55 -1.96
N PRO A 34 -19.12 17.79 -1.27
CA PRO A 34 -19.13 18.34 0.09
C PRO A 34 -18.24 17.59 1.08
N LYS A 35 -18.27 16.25 1.05
CA LYS A 35 -17.42 15.38 1.88
C LYS A 35 -15.92 15.56 1.59
N GLY A 36 -15.55 15.60 0.31
CA GLY A 36 -14.16 15.81 -0.11
C GLY A 36 -13.63 17.19 0.30
N ARG A 37 -14.46 18.23 0.25
CA ARG A 37 -14.12 19.58 0.72
C ARG A 37 -13.91 19.63 2.23
N SER A 38 -14.75 18.96 3.01
CA SER A 38 -14.59 18.86 4.47
C SER A 38 -13.30 18.14 4.86
N LEU A 39 -12.99 17.01 4.21
CA LEU A 39 -11.73 16.30 4.38
C LEU A 39 -10.51 17.15 4.03
N LEU A 40 -10.56 17.89 2.92
CA LEU A 40 -9.48 18.79 2.54
C LEU A 40 -9.31 19.95 3.54
N ALA A 41 -10.40 20.46 4.11
CA ALA A 41 -10.34 21.51 5.11
C ALA A 41 -9.75 21.01 6.44
N SER A 42 -10.11 19.81 6.88
CA SER A 42 -9.61 19.22 8.13
C SER A 42 -8.16 18.75 8.04
N LYS A 43 -7.78 18.09 6.94
CA LYS A 43 -6.45 17.48 6.77
C LYS A 43 -5.46 18.34 6.01
N GLY A 44 -5.93 19.26 5.17
CA GLY A 44 -5.10 20.10 4.31
C GLY A 44 -4.07 20.94 5.06
N PRO A 45 -4.43 21.66 6.14
CA PRO A 45 -3.46 22.43 6.92
C PRO A 45 -2.35 21.57 7.54
N ALA A 46 -2.70 20.39 8.07
CA ALA A 46 -1.73 19.45 8.62
C ALA A 46 -0.78 18.92 7.54
N ALA A 47 -1.33 18.47 6.40
CA ALA A 47 -0.53 18.01 5.27
C ALA A 47 0.42 19.10 4.73
N ARG A 48 -0.06 20.36 4.64
CA ARG A 48 0.78 21.49 4.21
C ARG A 48 1.93 21.78 5.18
N ARG A 49 1.68 21.68 6.49
CA ARG A 49 2.73 21.83 7.52
C ARG A 49 3.77 20.71 7.43
N LEU A 50 3.32 19.47 7.32
CA LEU A 50 4.20 18.31 7.18
C LEU A 50 5.04 18.38 5.90
N ARG A 51 4.48 18.85 4.78
CA ARG A 51 5.22 19.02 3.54
C ARG A 51 6.40 19.99 3.64
N ARG A 52 6.34 20.98 4.53
CA ARG A 52 7.48 21.89 4.79
C ARG A 52 8.58 21.25 5.63
N LEU A 53 8.26 20.20 6.37
CA LEU A 53 9.21 19.45 7.19
C LEU A 53 9.90 18.32 6.40
N LEU A 54 9.39 18.01 5.22
CA LEU A 54 9.96 17.01 4.33
C LEU A 54 10.96 17.68 3.37
N PRO A 55 12.10 17.03 3.09
CA PRO A 55 13.00 17.47 2.03
C PRO A 55 12.28 17.67 0.70
N ALA A 56 12.74 18.61 -0.13
CA ALA A 56 12.13 18.87 -1.44
C ALA A 56 12.16 17.66 -2.38
N ASN A 57 13.15 16.78 -2.20
CA ASN A 57 13.32 15.51 -2.91
C ASN A 57 12.71 14.30 -2.17
N TYR A 58 11.83 14.53 -1.18
CA TYR A 58 11.18 13.42 -0.49
C TYR A 58 10.15 12.74 -1.41
N GLU A 59 10.48 11.54 -1.85
CA GLU A 59 9.57 10.68 -2.59
C GLU A 59 8.68 9.90 -1.63
N VAL A 60 7.37 9.95 -1.87
CA VAL A 60 6.41 9.13 -1.12
C VAL A 60 6.58 7.68 -1.59
N PRO A 61 6.88 6.74 -0.69
CA PRO A 61 6.99 5.33 -1.07
C PRO A 61 5.67 4.84 -1.67
N ALA A 62 5.75 4.18 -2.83
CA ALA A 62 4.64 3.44 -3.37
C ALA A 62 4.45 2.14 -2.56
N PHE A 63 3.20 1.80 -2.24
CA PHE A 63 2.83 0.56 -1.55
C PHE A 63 1.84 -0.24 -2.41
N ASP A 64 2.13 -0.29 -3.69
CA ASP A 64 1.33 -0.88 -4.75
C ASP A 64 1.64 -2.37 -4.99
N ASN A 65 2.84 -2.81 -4.64
CA ASN A 65 3.29 -4.18 -4.86
C ASN A 65 4.21 -4.67 -3.72
N ARG A 66 4.50 -5.97 -3.70
CA ARG A 66 5.29 -6.60 -2.63
C ARG A 66 6.72 -6.06 -2.59
N GLU A 67 7.32 -5.84 -3.76
CA GLU A 67 8.72 -5.42 -3.88
C GLU A 67 8.92 -4.00 -3.36
N SER A 68 7.95 -3.10 -3.59
CA SER A 68 7.98 -1.73 -3.09
C SER A 68 7.85 -1.69 -1.56
N VAL A 69 7.00 -2.52 -0.97
CA VAL A 69 6.92 -2.69 0.50
C VAL A 69 8.24 -3.23 1.07
N GLN A 70 8.86 -4.23 0.42
CA GLN A 70 10.14 -4.79 0.87
C GLN A 70 11.27 -3.77 0.79
N ARG A 71 11.37 -3.03 -0.31
CA ARG A 71 12.38 -1.97 -0.48
C ARG A 71 12.23 -0.89 0.58
N PHE A 72 10.99 -0.47 0.88
CA PHE A 72 10.72 0.47 1.95
C PHE A 72 11.20 -0.04 3.32
N ALA A 73 10.94 -1.30 3.65
CA ALA A 73 11.40 -1.90 4.91
C ALA A 73 12.93 -1.94 5.01
N GLN A 74 13.63 -2.27 3.91
CA GLN A 74 15.09 -2.26 3.85
C GLN A 74 15.67 -0.85 4.01
N ASP A 75 15.09 0.14 3.33
CA ASP A 75 15.52 1.54 3.42
C ASP A 75 15.28 2.10 4.82
N LEU A 76 14.14 1.76 5.43
CA LEU A 76 13.84 2.14 6.81
C LEU A 76 14.85 1.49 7.76
N ALA A 77 15.09 0.19 7.66
CA ALA A 77 16.06 -0.51 8.49
C ALA A 77 17.46 0.12 8.38
N ARG A 78 17.91 0.45 7.16
CA ARG A 78 19.17 1.16 6.94
C ARG A 78 19.19 2.50 7.67
N LYS A 79 18.17 3.33 7.49
CA LYS A 79 18.07 4.66 8.12
C LYS A 79 18.06 4.58 9.64
N VAL A 80 17.36 3.61 10.22
CA VAL A 80 17.33 3.41 11.68
C VAL A 80 18.70 3.04 12.22
N LEU A 81 19.46 2.22 11.49
CA LEU A 81 20.79 1.80 11.91
C LEU A 81 21.87 2.87 11.69
N THR A 82 21.73 3.74 10.69
CA THR A 82 22.77 4.73 10.33
C THR A 82 22.54 6.12 10.91
N THR A 83 21.32 6.44 11.35
CA THR A 83 20.97 7.81 11.77
C THR A 83 20.13 7.79 13.05
N PRO A 84 20.36 8.74 13.97
CA PRO A 84 19.52 8.87 15.16
C PRO A 84 18.07 9.18 14.73
N CYS A 85 17.17 8.26 15.04
CA CYS A 85 15.77 8.30 14.64
C CYS A 85 14.86 8.23 15.87
N ASP A 86 13.72 8.92 15.82
CA ASP A 86 12.68 8.81 16.84
C ASP A 86 11.98 7.44 16.77
N PRO A 87 12.05 6.59 17.81
CA PRO A 87 11.48 5.25 17.82
C PRO A 87 9.97 5.22 17.54
N ARG A 88 9.22 6.26 17.93
CA ARG A 88 7.77 6.32 17.70
C ARG A 88 7.42 6.45 16.21
N ARG A 89 8.27 7.16 15.46
CA ARG A 89 8.10 7.31 14.00
C ARG A 89 8.40 6.01 13.26
N ILE A 90 9.41 5.28 13.73
CA ILE A 90 9.78 3.97 13.18
C ILE A 90 8.63 2.97 13.39
N ASP A 91 8.09 2.89 14.60
CA ASP A 91 6.97 1.98 14.90
C ASP A 91 5.75 2.28 14.01
N THR A 92 5.40 3.56 13.85
CA THR A 92 4.30 3.97 12.97
C THR A 92 4.55 3.56 11.51
N ALA A 93 5.79 3.72 11.03
CA ALA A 93 6.17 3.32 9.68
C ALA A 93 6.11 1.79 9.47
N LEU A 94 6.58 1.02 10.46
CA LEU A 94 6.51 -0.45 10.44
C LEU A 94 5.05 -0.95 10.45
N ARG A 95 4.19 -0.35 11.28
CA ARG A 95 2.75 -0.68 11.29
C ARG A 95 2.09 -0.40 9.94
N ALA A 96 2.39 0.73 9.32
CA ALA A 96 1.85 1.07 8.00
C ALA A 96 2.31 0.07 6.93
N ALA A 97 3.59 -0.32 6.93
CA ALA A 97 4.11 -1.34 6.02
C ALA A 97 3.48 -2.72 6.25
N GLY A 98 3.24 -3.10 7.51
CA GLY A 98 2.54 -4.34 7.87
C GLY A 98 1.10 -4.38 7.36
N VAL A 99 0.38 -3.26 7.46
CA VAL A 99 -0.98 -3.13 6.90
C VAL A 99 -0.97 -3.27 5.37
N ALA A 100 -0.03 -2.62 4.69
CA ALA A 100 0.11 -2.74 3.24
C ALA A 100 0.40 -4.17 2.79
N LEU A 101 1.31 -4.87 3.49
CA LEU A 101 1.63 -6.26 3.19
C LEU A 101 0.43 -7.19 3.41
N SER A 102 -0.36 -6.94 4.45
CA SER A 102 -1.58 -7.69 4.76
C SER A 102 -2.65 -7.47 3.69
N ALA A 103 -2.82 -6.25 3.19
CA ALA A 103 -3.73 -5.94 2.10
C ALA A 103 -3.34 -6.63 0.80
N LEU A 104 -2.03 -6.66 0.47
CA LEU A 104 -1.51 -7.41 -0.68
C LEU A 104 -1.75 -8.92 -0.53
N ALA A 105 -1.52 -9.47 0.67
CA ALA A 105 -1.77 -10.88 0.95
C ALA A 105 -3.26 -11.24 0.76
N ALA A 106 -4.17 -10.41 1.27
CA ALA A 106 -5.62 -10.58 1.07
C ALA A 106 -6.00 -10.57 -0.42
N ALA A 107 -5.51 -9.59 -1.18
CA ALA A 107 -5.76 -9.53 -2.63
C ALA A 107 -5.20 -10.75 -3.39
N THR A 108 -4.06 -11.30 -2.97
CA THR A 108 -3.54 -12.55 -3.56
C THR A 108 -4.35 -13.77 -3.17
N GLN A 109 -4.91 -13.80 -1.95
CA GLN A 109 -5.79 -14.88 -1.51
C GLN A 109 -7.11 -14.86 -2.27
N GLU A 110 -7.71 -13.69 -2.52
CA GLU A 110 -8.90 -13.56 -3.36
C GLU A 110 -8.66 -14.16 -4.75
N LYS A 111 -7.54 -13.81 -5.40
CA LYS A 111 -7.17 -14.39 -6.72
C LYS A 111 -6.98 -15.91 -6.68
N LEU A 112 -6.42 -16.44 -5.59
CA LEU A 112 -6.29 -17.89 -5.41
C LEU A 112 -7.65 -18.57 -5.22
N VAL A 113 -8.55 -17.95 -4.44
CA VAL A 113 -9.92 -18.43 -4.25
C VAL A 113 -10.66 -18.41 -5.59
N ASP A 114 -10.57 -17.33 -6.36
CA ASP A 114 -11.18 -17.22 -7.69
C ASP A 114 -10.66 -18.31 -8.64
N ALA A 115 -9.34 -18.50 -8.69
CA ALA A 115 -8.73 -19.55 -9.50
C ALA A 115 -9.19 -20.95 -9.08
N LEU A 116 -9.34 -21.19 -7.77
CA LEU A 116 -9.81 -22.46 -7.21
C LEU A 116 -11.30 -22.71 -7.46
N LEU A 117 -12.12 -21.65 -7.47
CA LEU A 117 -13.53 -21.73 -7.85
C LEU A 117 -13.69 -22.11 -9.33
N CYS A 118 -12.77 -21.67 -10.20
CA CYS A 118 -12.77 -22.02 -11.63
C CYS A 118 -12.37 -23.48 -11.93
N ILE A 119 -11.70 -24.19 -11.01
CA ILE A 119 -11.16 -25.56 -11.25
C ILE A 119 -12.18 -26.68 -10.97
N GLU A 120 -13.39 -26.33 -10.54
CA GLU A 120 -14.51 -27.24 -10.23
C GLU A 120 -14.30 -28.21 -9.05
N HIS A 121 -15.38 -28.34 -8.27
CA HIS A 121 -15.59 -29.13 -7.05
C HIS A 121 -15.03 -28.47 -5.77
N GLY A 122 -15.73 -27.42 -5.34
CA GLY A 122 -15.41 -26.52 -4.21
C GLY A 122 -15.11 -27.16 -2.85
N GLY A 123 -15.36 -28.46 -2.64
CA GLY A 123 -14.94 -29.15 -1.41
C GLY A 123 -13.44 -29.46 -1.36
N ALA A 124 -12.88 -30.02 -2.44
CA ALA A 124 -11.47 -30.39 -2.50
C ALA A 124 -10.56 -29.16 -2.58
N ALA A 125 -11.00 -28.13 -3.30
CA ALA A 125 -10.31 -26.86 -3.44
C ALA A 125 -10.21 -26.09 -2.11
N VAL A 126 -11.31 -26.06 -1.31
CA VAL A 126 -11.32 -25.44 0.01
C VAL A 126 -10.38 -26.19 0.97
N LEU A 127 -10.39 -27.53 0.97
CA LEU A 127 -9.46 -28.32 1.80
C LEU A 127 -7.99 -28.07 1.44
N LEU A 128 -7.68 -27.90 0.15
CA LEU A 128 -6.34 -27.52 -0.32
C LEU A 128 -5.96 -26.12 0.17
N LEU A 129 -6.87 -25.15 0.11
CA LEU A 129 -6.63 -23.79 0.58
C LEU A 129 -6.42 -23.74 2.11
N THR A 130 -7.22 -24.47 2.89
CA THR A 130 -7.03 -24.59 4.35
C THR A 130 -5.67 -25.20 4.68
N ARG A 131 -5.27 -26.27 4.00
CA ARG A 131 -3.94 -26.87 4.20
C ARG A 131 -2.79 -25.92 3.84
N LEU A 132 -2.93 -25.12 2.79
CA LEU A 132 -1.94 -24.11 2.42
C LEU A 132 -1.86 -22.99 3.47
N GLN A 133 -3.00 -22.51 3.97
CA GLN A 133 -3.05 -21.48 5.01
C GLN A 133 -2.47 -21.98 6.35
N ASP A 134 -2.79 -23.22 6.76
CA ASP A 134 -2.27 -23.82 7.98
C ASP A 134 -0.77 -24.12 7.87
N GLY A 135 -0.32 -24.63 6.72
CA GLY A 135 1.10 -24.86 6.45
C GLY A 135 1.93 -23.57 6.47
N LEU A 136 1.38 -22.47 5.97
CA LEU A 136 2.03 -21.15 6.03
C LEU A 136 2.09 -20.59 7.46
N LYS A 137 1.06 -20.81 8.28
CA LYS A 137 1.02 -20.37 9.69
C LYS A 137 1.96 -21.15 10.60
N GLN A 138 2.20 -22.43 10.32
CA GLN A 138 2.98 -23.32 11.20
C GLN A 138 4.50 -23.26 10.97
N GLY A 139 5.00 -22.54 9.96
CA GLY A 139 6.44 -22.34 9.71
C GLY A 139 7.25 -23.61 9.43
N THR A 140 6.62 -24.78 9.49
CA THR A 140 7.24 -26.09 9.35
C THR A 140 6.98 -26.59 7.94
N ARG A 141 8.05 -26.70 7.15
CA ARG A 141 8.04 -27.34 5.84
C ARG A 141 7.73 -28.82 6.02
N ARG A 142 6.45 -29.18 6.16
CA ARG A 142 6.05 -30.58 6.07
C ARG A 142 6.37 -31.04 4.65
N PRO A 143 7.19 -32.09 4.48
CA PRO A 143 7.48 -32.62 3.16
C PRO A 143 6.17 -33.06 2.52
N LEU A 144 5.99 -32.73 1.24
CA LEU A 144 4.88 -33.23 0.46
C LEU A 144 4.89 -34.77 0.52
N PRO A 145 3.75 -35.44 0.73
CA PRO A 145 3.71 -36.89 0.77
C PRO A 145 4.18 -37.43 -0.59
N GLY A 146 5.27 -38.20 -0.58
CA GLY A 146 5.80 -38.88 -1.76
C GLY A 146 7.21 -38.49 -2.23
N ARG A 147 7.85 -37.47 -1.63
CA ARG A 147 9.26 -37.16 -1.99
C ARG A 147 10.08 -36.75 -0.76
N VAL A 148 10.69 -37.75 -0.13
CA VAL A 148 11.76 -37.54 0.84
C VAL A 148 13.03 -37.23 0.03
N VAL A 149 13.44 -35.96 0.03
CA VAL A 149 14.77 -35.60 -0.48
C VAL A 149 15.74 -35.82 0.68
N THR A 150 16.44 -36.95 0.67
CA THR A 150 17.60 -37.17 1.52
C THR A 150 18.72 -36.24 1.05
N ILE A 151 19.08 -35.27 1.89
CA ILE A 151 20.27 -34.46 1.69
C ILE A 151 21.46 -35.32 2.15
N PRO A 152 22.48 -35.59 1.31
CA PRO A 152 23.66 -36.32 1.75
C PRO A 152 24.36 -35.49 2.83
N GLN A 153 24.54 -36.08 4.02
CA GLN A 153 25.39 -35.52 5.06
C GLN A 153 26.83 -35.61 4.56
N GLY A 154 27.40 -34.45 4.20
CA GLY A 154 28.81 -34.36 3.86
C GLY A 154 29.65 -34.70 5.09
N GLU A 155 30.33 -35.84 5.03
CA GLU A 155 31.60 -36.02 5.72
C GLU A 155 32.58 -34.97 5.19
N ALA A 156 33.03 -34.09 6.06
CA ALA A 156 34.24 -33.31 5.81
C ALA A 156 34.93 -33.06 7.15
N SER A 157 36.11 -33.68 7.22
CA SER A 157 37.10 -33.72 8.29
C SER A 157 37.61 -32.36 8.75
#